data_AF-A0A963UJF6-F1
#
_entry.id   AF-A0A963UJF6-F1
#
_cell.length_a   1.000
_cell.length_b   1.000
_cell.length_c   1.000
_cell.angle_alpha   90.00
_cell.angle_beta   90.00
_cell.angle_gamma   90.00
#
_symmetry.space_group_name_H-M   'P 1'
#
loop_
_entity.id
_entity.type
_entity.pdbx_description
1 polymer ?
#
loop_
_entity_poly.entity_id
_entity_poly.type
_entity_poly.pdbx_seq_one_letter_code
_entity_poly.pdbx_strand_id
1 'polypeptide(L)'
;MSRRHAAEKREVLPDAKYGDRVLTKFMNNLMVDGKKSVAERIVYSALERVEGRLKRSPVECFHEALDNVKPSLEVRSRRVGGA
;
A
#
# COMPACT_ATOMS: atom_id res chain seq x y z
N MET A 1 -12.20 -16.46 8.45
CA MET A 1 -11.09 -16.97 9.29
C MET A 1 -11.19 -18.48 9.31
N SER A 2 -10.25 -19.17 8.67
CA SER A 2 -10.29 -20.64 8.59
C SER A 2 -9.26 -21.24 9.54
N ARG A 3 -9.72 -22.20 10.34
CA ARG A 3 -8.89 -22.97 11.28
C ARG A 3 -8.03 -24.03 10.56
N ARG A 4 -8.34 -24.35 9.30
CA ARG A 4 -7.75 -25.48 8.55
C ARG A 4 -7.00 -25.07 7.30
N HIS A 5 -7.45 -24.05 6.58
CA HIS A 5 -6.87 -23.65 5.30
C HIS A 5 -6.59 -22.15 5.26
N ALA A 6 -5.48 -21.75 4.64
CA ALA A 6 -5.23 -20.34 4.37
C ALA A 6 -6.31 -19.80 3.43
N ALA A 7 -6.73 -18.54 3.65
CA ALA A 7 -7.63 -17.87 2.71
C ALA A 7 -6.89 -17.58 1.40
N GLU A 8 -7.59 -17.73 0.28
CA GLU A 8 -7.05 -17.38 -1.02
C GLU A 8 -6.72 -15.88 -1.08
N LYS A 9 -5.56 -15.57 -1.64
CA LYS A 9 -5.13 -14.18 -1.83
C LYS A 9 -5.89 -13.61 -3.01
N ARG A 10 -6.68 -12.57 -2.78
CA ARG A 10 -7.36 -11.84 -3.84
C ARG A 10 -6.35 -11.08 -4.69
N GLU A 11 -6.47 -11.20 -6.01
CA GLU A 11 -5.64 -10.44 -6.93
C GLU A 11 -6.10 -8.99 -7.01
N VAL A 12 -5.13 -8.09 -7.02
CA VAL A 12 -5.37 -6.65 -7.21
C VAL A 12 -4.93 -6.26 -8.61
N LEU A 13 -5.82 -5.56 -9.31
CA LEU A 13 -5.58 -4.99 -10.63
C LEU A 13 -4.57 -3.83 -10.54
N PRO A 14 -3.75 -3.63 -11.58
CA PRO A 14 -2.83 -2.49 -11.64
C PRO A 14 -3.58 -1.15 -11.68
N ASP A 15 -2.89 -0.08 -11.27
CA ASP A 15 -3.43 1.26 -11.27
C ASP A 15 -3.76 1.73 -12.69
N ALA A 16 -4.84 2.51 -12.85
CA ALA A 16 -5.31 2.92 -14.17
C ALA A 16 -4.39 3.97 -14.82
N LYS A 17 -3.68 4.79 -14.03
CA LYS A 17 -2.83 5.87 -14.55
C LYS A 17 -1.38 5.43 -14.72
N TYR A 18 -0.84 4.73 -13.73
CA TYR A 18 0.58 4.36 -13.69
C TYR A 18 0.84 2.87 -13.91
N GLY A 19 -0.20 2.03 -13.99
CA GLY A 19 -0.04 0.58 -14.17
C GLY A 19 0.57 -0.14 -12.95
N ASP A 20 0.72 0.54 -11.82
CA ASP A 20 1.41 0.03 -10.64
C ASP A 20 0.46 -0.69 -9.67
N ARG A 21 0.79 -1.93 -9.27
CA ARG A 21 -0.05 -2.74 -8.37
C ARG A 21 0.10 -2.37 -6.89
N VAL A 22 1.25 -1.83 -6.50
CA VAL A 22 1.52 -1.39 -5.12
C VAL A 22 0.74 -0.11 -4.84
N LEU A 23 0.69 0.80 -5.81
CA LEU A 23 -0.10 2.02 -5.74
C LEU A 23 -1.59 1.72 -5.59
N THR A 24 -2.15 0.77 -6.35
CA THR A 24 -3.56 0.34 -6.17
C THR A 24 -3.80 -0.21 -4.77
N LYS A 25 -2.87 -1.02 -4.23
CA LYS A 25 -2.99 -1.53 -2.86
C LYS A 25 -2.96 -0.40 -1.83
N PHE A 26 -2.11 0.60 -2.04
CA PHE A 26 -2.05 1.77 -1.18
C PHE A 26 -3.35 2.58 -1.22
N MET A 27 -3.91 2.82 -2.40
CA MET A 27 -5.21 3.48 -2.55
C MET A 27 -6.33 2.71 -1.83
N ASN A 28 -6.35 1.38 -1.95
CA ASN A 28 -7.34 0.54 -1.28
C ASN A 28 -7.22 0.60 0.25
N ASN A 29 -6.00 0.72 0.79
CA ASN A 29 -5.79 0.89 2.24
C ASN A 29 -6.16 2.29 2.73
N LEU A 30 -5.98 3.32 1.90
CA LEU A 30 -6.38 4.70 2.20
C LEU A 30 -7.90 4.92 2.10
N MET A 31 -8.57 4.11 1.27
CA MET A 31 -9.99 4.23 1.00
C MET A 31 -10.85 3.93 2.24
N VAL A 32 -11.74 4.88 2.57
CA VAL A 32 -12.73 4.75 3.65
C VAL A 32 -14.14 4.66 3.03
N ASP A 33 -15.01 3.85 3.63
CA ASP A 33 -16.40 3.60 3.18
C ASP A 33 -16.52 3.12 1.71
N GLY A 34 -15.47 2.56 1.11
CA GLY A 34 -15.49 2.14 -0.30
C GLY A 34 -15.46 3.29 -1.31
N LYS A 35 -15.13 4.52 -0.89
CA LYS A 35 -15.11 5.72 -1.75
C LYS A 35 -13.85 5.77 -2.64
N LYS A 36 -13.79 4.91 -3.65
CA LYS A 36 -12.60 4.72 -4.51
C LYS A 36 -12.21 5.98 -5.28
N SER A 37 -13.16 6.64 -5.93
CA SER A 37 -12.91 7.87 -6.70
C SER A 37 -12.30 9.00 -5.83
N VAL A 38 -12.73 9.09 -4.56
CA VAL A 38 -12.17 10.08 -3.62
C VAL A 38 -10.74 9.71 -3.23
N ALA A 39 -10.48 8.44 -2.93
CA ALA A 39 -9.15 7.95 -2.59
C ALA A 39 -8.14 8.14 -3.74
N GLU A 40 -8.53 7.80 -4.97
CA GLU A 40 -7.73 8.01 -6.18
C GLU A 40 -7.37 9.48 -6.35
N ARG A 41 -8.37 10.38 -6.25
CA ARG A 41 -8.13 11.82 -6.35
C ARG A 41 -7.13 12.32 -5.31
N ILE A 42 -7.25 11.88 -4.06
CA ILE A 42 -6.32 12.26 -2.99
C ILE A 42 -4.89 11.81 -3.33
N VAL A 43 -4.72 10.55 -3.74
CA VAL A 43 -3.40 9.99 -4.03
C VAL A 43 -2.77 10.67 -5.25
N TYR A 44 -3.51 10.86 -6.34
CA TYR A 44 -2.98 11.54 -7.52
C TYR A 44 -2.62 13.00 -7.26
N SER A 45 -3.46 13.74 -6.53
CA SER A 45 -3.13 15.11 -6.12
C SER A 45 -1.91 15.16 -5.19
N ALA A 46 -1.69 14.15 -4.35
CA ALA A 46 -0.49 14.05 -3.54
C ALA A 46 0.77 13.78 -4.39
N LEU A 47 0.69 12.87 -5.36
CA LEU A 47 1.79 12.57 -6.28
C LEU A 47 2.18 13.78 -7.13
N GLU A 48 1.21 14.55 -7.61
CA GLU A 48 1.45 15.79 -8.36
C GLU A 48 2.20 16.83 -7.51
N ARG A 49 1.86 16.95 -6.22
CA ARG A 49 2.59 17.83 -5.29
C ARG A 49 4.02 17.36 -5.04
N VAL A 50 4.24 16.05 -4.98
CA VAL A 50 5.58 15.47 -4.82
C VAL A 50 6.43 15.73 -6.06
N GLU A 51 5.87 15.50 -7.24
CA GLU A 51 6.50 15.78 -8.53
C GLU A 51 6.89 17.26 -8.65
N GLY A 52 5.99 18.18 -8.29
CA GLY A 52 6.28 19.62 -8.32
C GLY A 52 7.41 20.05 -7.38
N ARG A 53 7.63 19.34 -6.27
CA ARG A 53 8.70 19.64 -5.29
C ARG A 53 10.03 18.98 -5.64
N LEU A 54 10.01 17.71 -5.99
CA LEU A 54 11.22 16.89 -6.19
C LEU A 54 11.67 16.85 -7.66
N LYS A 55 10.81 17.27 -8.60
CA LYS A 55 11.08 17.29 -10.05
C LYS A 55 11.60 15.95 -10.60
N ARG A 56 11.14 14.84 -10.02
CA ARG A 56 11.46 13.47 -10.42
C ARG A 56 10.19 12.63 -10.41
N SER A 57 10.25 11.44 -11.01
CA SER A 57 9.11 10.53 -11.13
C SER A 57 8.44 10.31 -9.75
N PRO A 58 7.16 10.67 -9.57
CA PRO A 58 6.50 10.56 -8.27
C PRO A 58 6.27 9.10 -7.85
N VAL A 59 6.17 8.18 -8.82
CA VAL A 59 6.03 6.74 -8.56
C VAL A 59 7.33 6.15 -8.02
N GLU A 60 8.48 6.55 -8.57
CA GLU A 60 9.79 6.14 -8.05
C GLU A 60 10.00 6.66 -6.62
N CYS A 61 9.64 7.93 -6.37
CA CYS A 61 9.67 8.50 -5.01
C CYS A 61 8.84 7.69 -4.02
N PHE A 62 7.66 7.25 -4.46
CA PHE A 62 6.74 6.50 -3.64
C PHE A 62 7.32 5.13 -3.27
N HIS A 63 7.92 4.41 -4.22
CA HIS A 63 8.56 3.12 -3.95
C HIS A 63 9.77 3.27 -3.03
N GLU A 64 10.63 4.27 -3.27
CA GLU A 64 11.76 4.57 -2.39
C GLU A 64 11.28 4.87 -0.95
N ALA A 65 10.20 5.65 -0.81
CA ALA A 65 9.62 5.94 0.50
C ALA A 65 9.07 4.68 1.18
N LEU A 66 8.43 3.77 0.43
CA LEU A 66 7.96 2.49 0.97
C LEU A 66 9.11 1.61 1.44
N ASP A 67 10.21 1.54 0.68
CA ASP A 67 11.38 0.75 1.07
C ASP A 67 12.04 1.30 2.33
N ASN A 68 12.07 2.62 2.51
CA ASN A 68 12.60 3.28 3.70
C ASN A 68 11.73 3.04 4.96
N VAL A 69 10.41 2.88 4.80
CA VAL A 69 9.48 2.67 5.93
C VAL A 69 9.28 1.19 6.24
N LYS A 70 9.61 0.30 5.30
CA LYS A 70 9.45 -1.15 5.44
C LYS A 70 10.30 -1.68 6.61
N PRO A 71 9.70 -2.32 7.62
CA PRO A 71 10.47 -2.92 8.72
C PRO A 71 11.23 -4.15 8.24
N SER A 72 12.44 -4.35 8.78
CA SER A 72 13.26 -5.54 8.52
C SER A 72 12.82 -6.74 9.36
N LEU A 73 12.25 -6.50 10.55
CA LEU A 73 11.82 -7.53 11.48
C LEU A 73 10.51 -7.14 12.16
N GLU A 74 9.58 -8.07 12.24
CA GLU A 74 8.39 -7.97 13.08
C GLU A 74 8.45 -9.02 14.19
N VAL A 75 8.10 -8.64 15.41
CA VAL A 75 7.93 -9.58 16.53
C VAL A 75 6.47 -10.00 16.63
N ARG A 76 6.23 -11.30 16.81
CA ARG A 76 4.89 -11.83 17.08
C ARG A 76 4.92 -12.60 18.38
N SER A 77 3.95 -12.34 19.25
CA SER A 77 3.80 -13.07 20.51
C SER A 77 3.54 -14.54 20.23
N ARG A 78 4.34 -15.43 20.83
CA ARG A 78 4.11 -16.87 20.87
C ARG A 78 4.29 -17.31 22.31
N ARG A 79 3.31 -18.04 22.85
CA ARG A 79 3.38 -18.61 24.19
C ARG A 79 4.29 -19.83 24.19
N VAL A 80 5.25 -19.89 25.11
CA VAL A 80 6.17 -21.03 25.28
C VAL A 80 6.28 -21.37 26.78
N GLY A 81 5.47 -22.34 27.22
CA GLY A 81 5.66 -23.07 28.49
C GLY A 81 6.03 -22.23 29.72
N GLY A 82 5.14 -21.35 30.19
CA GLY A 82 5.33 -20.56 31.41
C GLY A 82 5.90 -19.15 31.21
N ALA A 83 6.32 -18.82 29.98
CA ALA A 83 6.56 -17.47 29.48
C ALA A 83 5.79 -17.21 28.16
#